data_AF-A0A7Y7WR28-F1
#
_entry.id   AF-A0A7Y7WR28-F1
#
_cell.length_a   1.000
_cell.length_b   1.000
_cell.length_c   1.000
_cell.angle_alpha   90.00
_cell.angle_beta   90.00
_cell.angle_gamma   90.00
#
_symmetry.space_group_name_H-M   'P 1'
#
loop_
_entity.id
_entity.type
_entity.pdbx_description
1 polymer ?
#
loop_
_entity_poly.entity_id
_entity_poly.type
_entity_poly.pdbx_seq_one_letter_code
_entity_poly.pdbx_strand_id
1 'polypeptide(L)'
;MMRVEYYLGHVMKMTSLIILTLALLSGCTVQSPTLPANIQSYKANERAGAETARQLTERYNDRAANCGSASLAAFLCSGIIFRATKAGSYHAWDPSPPSQISGGVSFSYLRADSKYNKLAFGYNNGFIFYPPLRRPEGKVNVQVLCLFPLDADTDNRPNKQGCDYNTNIADPSSSRECQDQGITTAAQWQAHYLSVPAEPRRRHQCGFNVRSGLGTGAVSAFNAGLQAMALNAAESFTVQNELRLATWSQGIGNTLPLEAFFYFGSGLATARHDQQDFYNETGGLVAPIILLTLPTTQSGNATFAYRAEDQAVLPGTPTKLKPKVPKAYNAAGDHLKISDIYTDDHVDVEIPQYTGMHATDTIRVRWQGRVGYNSEITEVGNPPGKRLIPIPRLEVIDNVGRTVEVGYSVKEKGVGDTIESERLTLHIDPQAIHPLPAPTYAASTYKVAVNYGGQTGYSVRVRWTGTTTRDTETQDVTTGRSNTFDIPSAWITENSGKTVLINYSIVRTNSSEQRIFSQVLRVNF
;
A
#
# COMPACT_ATOMS: atom_id res chain seq x y z
N MET A 1 38.15 53.07 61.22
CA MET A 1 39.35 53.91 61.36
C MET A 1 39.83 54.20 59.95
N MET A 2 39.79 55.46 59.46
CA MET A 2 40.18 55.93 58.09
C MET A 2 39.53 55.17 56.90
N ARG A 3 38.73 55.72 55.97
CA ARG A 3 38.51 57.10 55.44
C ARG A 3 39.73 57.73 54.76
N VAL A 4 39.46 58.63 53.79
CA VAL A 4 40.40 59.38 52.91
C VAL A 4 40.91 58.57 51.71
N GLU A 5 40.91 59.04 50.45
CA GLU A 5 40.01 59.91 49.62
C GLU A 5 40.49 59.74 48.13
N TYR A 6 40.10 60.37 47.01
CA TYR A 6 39.44 61.62 46.53
C TYR A 6 38.89 61.32 45.09
N TYR A 7 38.09 62.11 44.34
CA TYR A 7 37.09 63.19 44.58
C TYR A 7 36.25 63.39 43.26
N LEU A 8 35.65 64.57 43.01
CA LEU A 8 34.86 64.90 41.79
C LEU A 8 35.44 66.07 40.96
N GLY A 9 35.16 66.08 39.64
CA GLY A 9 35.08 67.31 38.82
C GLY A 9 35.00 67.06 37.30
N HIS A 10 34.58 68.02 36.45
CA HIS A 10 33.75 69.23 36.65
C HIS A 10 33.34 69.83 35.26
N VAL A 11 32.31 70.69 35.19
CA VAL A 11 31.97 71.63 34.07
C VAL A 11 31.54 71.09 32.67
N MET A 12 30.22 70.87 32.51
CA MET A 12 29.26 71.53 31.58
C MET A 12 29.68 72.24 30.25
N LYS A 13 28.98 71.88 29.13
CA LYS A 13 28.72 72.61 27.84
C LYS A 13 29.95 72.81 26.89
N MET A 14 29.82 73.06 25.57
CA MET A 14 28.71 73.58 24.73
C MET A 14 28.88 73.22 23.22
N THR A 15 27.79 73.28 22.40
CA THR A 15 27.74 73.38 20.90
C THR A 15 28.44 72.29 20.05
N SER A 16 28.16 72.09 18.74
CA SER A 16 26.92 72.16 17.92
C SER A 16 27.25 71.72 16.49
N LEU A 17 26.50 70.77 15.90
CA LEU A 17 26.18 70.77 14.46
C LEU A 17 25.06 69.76 14.14
N ILE A 18 24.04 70.18 13.39
CA ILE A 18 23.03 69.29 12.81
C ILE A 18 23.37 69.14 11.33
N ILE A 19 23.67 67.92 10.88
CA ILE A 19 23.84 67.59 9.46
C ILE A 19 22.61 66.81 9.00
N LEU A 20 21.94 67.32 7.96
CA LEU A 20 20.72 66.75 7.41
C LEU A 20 21.08 65.63 6.40
N THR A 21 21.22 64.40 6.86
CA THR A 21 21.43 63.24 5.98
C THR A 21 20.09 62.74 5.40
N LEU A 22 19.92 62.94 4.10
CA LEU A 22 18.73 62.49 3.36
C LEU A 22 18.80 60.96 3.15
N ALA A 23 18.20 60.19 4.06
CA ALA A 23 18.19 58.73 3.98
C ALA A 23 17.28 58.23 2.85
N LEU A 24 17.89 57.82 1.73
CA LEU A 24 17.20 57.13 0.65
C LEU A 24 16.68 55.77 1.14
N LEU A 25 15.36 55.63 1.20
CA LEU A 25 14.67 54.36 1.48
C LEU A 25 14.72 53.43 0.25
N SER A 26 15.90 52.95 -0.10
CA SER A 26 16.05 51.79 -0.96
C SER A 26 15.54 50.55 -0.23
N GLY A 27 14.26 50.22 -0.43
CA GLY A 27 13.61 49.10 0.24
C GLY A 27 14.29 47.77 -0.09
N CYS A 28 14.99 47.20 0.89
CA CYS A 28 15.54 45.85 0.79
C CYS A 28 14.39 44.83 0.76
N THR A 29 13.92 44.51 -0.44
CA THR A 29 13.14 43.30 -0.68
C THR A 29 14.00 42.09 -0.29
N VAL A 30 13.70 41.49 0.86
CA VAL A 30 14.31 40.22 1.25
C VAL A 30 13.80 39.16 0.27
N GLN A 31 14.54 38.95 -0.81
CA GLN A 31 14.34 37.78 -1.66
C GLN A 31 14.66 36.56 -0.81
N SER A 32 13.61 35.85 -0.39
CA SER A 32 13.72 34.47 0.09
C SER A 32 14.61 33.70 -0.89
N PRO A 33 15.61 32.92 -0.42
CA PRO A 33 16.52 32.23 -1.31
C PRO A 33 15.71 31.32 -2.23
N THR A 34 15.74 31.63 -3.54
CA THR A 34 15.04 30.85 -4.55
C THR A 34 15.71 29.49 -4.62
N LEU A 35 15.11 28.50 -3.93
CA LEU A 35 15.45 27.10 -4.10
C LEU A 35 15.45 26.80 -5.61
N PRO A 36 16.53 26.23 -6.18
CA PRO A 36 16.58 25.96 -7.61
C PRO A 36 15.44 25.02 -7.96
N ALA A 37 14.53 25.48 -8.83
CA ALA A 37 13.29 24.80 -9.19
C ALA A 37 13.55 23.62 -10.16
N ASN A 38 14.46 22.72 -9.78
CA ASN A 38 14.62 21.40 -10.36
C ASN A 38 14.12 20.35 -9.36
N ILE A 39 12.85 20.52 -8.94
CA ILE A 39 12.07 19.40 -8.41
C ILE A 39 11.83 18.51 -9.63
N GLN A 40 12.76 17.58 -9.88
CA GLN A 40 12.50 16.50 -10.81
C GLN A 40 11.24 15.79 -10.34
N SER A 41 10.22 15.76 -11.19
CA SER A 41 9.01 14.98 -10.97
C SER A 41 9.35 13.50 -11.14
N TYR A 42 10.07 12.95 -10.14
CA TYR A 42 10.44 11.54 -10.07
C TYR A 42 9.22 10.72 -10.42
N LYS A 43 9.36 9.89 -11.47
CA LYS A 43 8.28 9.03 -11.93
C LYS A 43 7.83 8.20 -10.73
N ALA A 44 6.54 7.99 -10.56
CA ALA A 44 6.04 7.30 -9.37
C ALA A 44 6.63 5.88 -9.21
N ASN A 45 7.11 5.29 -10.32
CA ASN A 45 7.92 4.09 -10.45
C ASN A 45 9.25 4.19 -9.66
N GLU A 46 9.95 5.33 -9.79
CA GLU A 46 11.20 5.66 -9.10
C GLU A 46 10.94 5.91 -7.61
N ARG A 47 9.80 6.54 -7.27
CA ARG A 47 9.34 6.69 -5.88
C ARG A 47 9.07 5.34 -5.23
N ALA A 48 8.37 4.43 -5.93
CA ALA A 48 8.07 3.09 -5.44
C ALA A 48 9.35 2.25 -5.21
N GLY A 49 10.27 2.23 -6.19
CA GLY A 49 11.55 1.53 -6.06
C GLY A 49 12.44 2.10 -4.95
N ALA A 50 12.52 3.44 -4.84
CA ALA A 50 13.24 4.11 -3.76
C ALA A 50 12.61 3.84 -2.38
N GLU A 51 11.28 3.76 -2.29
CA GLU A 51 10.57 3.38 -1.06
C GLU A 51 10.88 1.93 -0.66
N THR A 52 10.96 0.99 -1.60
CA THR A 52 11.45 -0.38 -1.31
C THR A 52 12.88 -0.36 -0.77
N ALA A 53 13.81 0.37 -1.41
CA ALA A 53 15.19 0.51 -0.92
C ALA A 53 15.25 1.15 0.50
N ARG A 54 14.38 2.14 0.76
CA ARG A 54 14.22 2.79 2.06
C ARG A 54 13.72 1.82 3.13
N GLN A 55 12.67 1.05 2.86
CA GLN A 55 12.12 0.05 3.78
C GLN A 55 13.08 -1.11 4.05
N LEU A 56 13.84 -1.57 3.05
CA LEU A 56 14.92 -2.54 3.24
C LEU A 56 15.98 -1.98 4.21
N THR A 57 16.37 -0.72 4.02
CA THR A 57 17.34 -0.03 4.90
C THR A 57 16.80 0.16 6.32
N GLU A 58 15.51 0.50 6.50
CA GLU A 58 14.87 0.55 7.83
C GLU A 58 14.94 -0.80 8.54
N ARG A 59 14.45 -1.87 7.88
CA ARG A 59 14.37 -3.21 8.49
C ARG A 59 15.74 -3.83 8.74
N TYR A 60 16.74 -3.53 7.91
CA TYR A 60 18.12 -3.95 8.16
C TYR A 60 18.68 -3.33 9.45
N ASN A 61 18.36 -2.07 9.75
CA ASN A 61 18.84 -1.38 10.95
C ASN A 61 17.98 -1.63 12.20
N ASP A 62 16.72 -2.06 12.04
CA ASP A 62 15.85 -2.49 13.12
C ASP A 62 16.39 -3.76 13.81
N ARG A 63 16.92 -3.59 15.03
CA ARG A 63 17.45 -4.68 15.87
C ARG A 63 16.47 -5.17 16.94
N ALA A 64 15.17 -4.91 16.79
CA ALA A 64 14.16 -5.37 17.75
C ALA A 64 14.27 -6.90 18.00
N ALA A 65 14.08 -7.31 19.25
CA ALA A 65 14.10 -8.73 19.63
C ALA A 65 12.78 -9.45 19.26
N ASN A 66 11.70 -8.69 19.04
CA ASN A 66 10.39 -9.19 18.66
C ASN A 66 9.58 -8.11 17.94
N CYS A 67 8.48 -8.49 17.29
CA CYS A 67 7.62 -7.61 16.51
C CYS A 67 6.46 -7.03 17.34
N GLY A 68 6.77 -6.36 18.45
CA GLY A 68 5.79 -5.71 19.33
C GLY A 68 5.02 -6.66 20.26
N SER A 69 5.39 -7.94 20.30
CA SER A 69 4.82 -8.94 21.21
C SER A 69 5.86 -10.03 21.50
N ALA A 70 5.90 -10.51 22.75
CA ALA A 70 6.80 -11.58 23.19
C ALA A 70 6.61 -12.91 22.44
N SER A 71 5.53 -13.09 21.66
CA SER A 71 5.27 -14.27 20.81
C SER A 71 5.60 -14.09 19.32
N LEU A 72 6.04 -12.90 18.87
CA LEU A 72 6.27 -12.59 17.46
C LEU A 72 7.77 -12.40 17.17
N ALA A 73 8.43 -13.41 16.62
CA ALA A 73 9.87 -13.40 16.38
C ALA A 73 10.30 -12.32 15.37
N ALA A 74 11.50 -11.75 15.56
CA ALA A 74 11.92 -10.52 14.89
C ALA A 74 11.95 -10.59 13.34
N PHE A 75 12.16 -11.76 12.74
CA PHE A 75 12.09 -11.95 11.27
C PHE A 75 10.69 -11.68 10.68
N LEU A 76 9.64 -11.65 11.51
CA LEU A 76 8.29 -11.36 11.05
C LEU A 76 8.10 -9.89 10.62
N CYS A 77 9.01 -8.98 11.00
CA CYS A 77 8.91 -7.54 10.73
C CYS A 77 10.24 -6.81 10.45
N SER A 78 11.38 -7.37 10.88
CA SER A 78 12.72 -6.78 10.82
C SER A 78 13.71 -7.67 10.05
N GLY A 79 14.84 -7.10 9.64
CA GLY A 79 15.82 -7.72 8.77
C GLY A 79 15.32 -7.94 7.34
N ILE A 80 16.18 -8.61 6.56
CA ILE A 80 15.92 -8.98 5.16
C ILE A 80 15.93 -10.49 5.03
N ILE A 81 14.84 -11.08 4.53
CA ILE A 81 14.73 -12.49 4.16
C ILE A 81 14.90 -12.58 2.65
N PHE A 82 15.99 -13.18 2.18
CA PHE A 82 16.32 -13.23 0.75
C PHE A 82 16.98 -14.55 0.36
N ARG A 83 16.88 -14.92 -0.92
CA ARG A 83 17.49 -16.12 -1.48
C ARG A 83 18.31 -15.74 -2.69
N ALA A 84 19.60 -16.09 -2.66
CA ALA A 84 20.45 -16.00 -3.84
C ALA A 84 20.10 -17.14 -4.82
N THR A 85 20.04 -16.84 -6.12
CA THR A 85 19.59 -17.76 -7.17
C THR A 85 20.67 -17.96 -8.23
N LYS A 86 20.42 -18.90 -9.14
CA LYS A 86 21.09 -19.03 -10.44
C LYS A 86 20.04 -19.32 -11.49
N ALA A 87 20.31 -18.95 -12.74
CA ALA A 87 19.46 -19.32 -13.86
C ALA A 87 19.34 -20.86 -13.99
N GLY A 88 18.21 -21.33 -14.48
CA GLY A 88 17.87 -22.75 -14.62
C GLY A 88 16.69 -22.97 -15.56
N SER A 89 16.15 -24.19 -15.60
CA SER A 89 14.99 -24.57 -16.42
C SER A 89 13.65 -24.36 -15.70
N TYR A 90 13.61 -23.45 -14.74
CA TYR A 90 12.46 -23.10 -13.90
C TYR A 90 12.65 -21.68 -13.38
N HIS A 91 11.56 -21.00 -13.04
CA HIS A 91 11.57 -19.62 -12.58
C HIS A 91 12.43 -19.44 -11.31
N ALA A 92 13.15 -18.33 -11.21
CA ALA A 92 14.11 -18.09 -10.13
C ALA A 92 13.50 -18.14 -8.71
N TRP A 93 12.19 -17.85 -8.59
CA TRP A 93 11.41 -17.86 -7.35
C TRP A 93 10.68 -19.18 -7.06
N ASP A 94 10.76 -20.19 -7.92
CA ASP A 94 10.10 -21.48 -7.68
C ASP A 94 11.02 -22.48 -6.96
N PRO A 95 10.49 -23.30 -6.02
CA PRO A 95 11.30 -24.29 -5.32
C PRO A 95 11.95 -25.29 -6.27
N SER A 96 13.28 -25.44 -6.17
CA SER A 96 14.04 -26.42 -6.94
C SER A 96 13.61 -27.85 -6.58
N PRO A 97 13.87 -28.88 -7.43
CA PRO A 97 13.47 -30.25 -7.12
C PRO A 97 13.97 -30.79 -5.77
N PRO A 98 15.22 -30.53 -5.29
CA PRO A 98 15.63 -30.88 -3.93
C PRO A 98 14.84 -30.15 -2.83
N SER A 99 14.44 -28.90 -3.07
CA SER A 99 13.55 -28.18 -2.15
C SER A 99 12.16 -28.79 -2.11
N GLN A 100 11.59 -29.18 -3.26
CA GLN A 100 10.29 -29.87 -3.33
C GLN A 100 10.33 -31.22 -2.59
N ILE A 101 11.40 -32.01 -2.76
CA ILE A 101 11.60 -33.29 -2.08
C ILE A 101 11.74 -33.11 -0.57
N SER A 102 12.52 -32.13 -0.11
CA SER A 102 12.71 -31.86 1.32
C SER A 102 11.54 -31.09 1.96
N GLY A 103 10.63 -30.52 1.18
CA GLY A 103 9.56 -29.63 1.67
C GLY A 103 10.05 -28.28 2.21
N GLY A 104 11.30 -27.90 1.92
CA GLY A 104 11.88 -26.64 2.38
C GLY A 104 12.86 -25.98 1.41
N VAL A 105 12.92 -24.65 1.47
CA VAL A 105 13.75 -23.79 0.62
C VAL A 105 14.72 -23.01 1.50
N SER A 106 16.01 -23.03 1.16
CA SER A 106 17.03 -22.25 1.89
C SER A 106 17.04 -20.77 1.49
N PHE A 107 17.09 -19.91 2.50
CA PHE A 107 17.23 -18.45 2.41
C PHE A 107 18.38 -18.01 3.34
N SER A 108 18.78 -16.75 3.27
CA SER A 108 19.63 -16.12 4.27
C SER A 108 18.90 -14.93 4.92
N TYR A 109 19.33 -14.57 6.13
CA TYR A 109 18.81 -13.45 6.90
C TYR A 109 19.88 -12.39 7.08
N LEU A 110 19.59 -11.12 6.76
CA LEU A 110 20.55 -10.02 6.85
C LEU A 110 20.00 -8.87 7.68
N ARG A 111 20.76 -8.48 8.71
CA ARG A 111 20.44 -7.40 9.67
C ARG A 111 21.73 -6.77 10.19
N ALA A 112 21.66 -5.57 10.77
CA ALA A 112 22.84 -4.80 11.18
C ALA A 112 23.68 -5.47 12.29
N ASP A 113 23.16 -6.50 12.94
CA ASP A 113 23.78 -7.38 13.94
C ASP A 113 24.01 -8.83 13.46
N SER A 114 23.53 -9.20 12.27
CA SER A 114 23.67 -10.55 11.67
C SER A 114 24.08 -10.45 10.19
N LYS A 115 25.34 -10.07 9.94
CA LYS A 115 25.84 -9.64 8.62
C LYS A 115 27.14 -10.32 8.22
N TYR A 116 27.30 -10.53 6.92
CA TYR A 116 28.39 -11.25 6.26
C TYR A 116 28.73 -10.59 4.92
N ASN A 117 29.92 -10.91 4.39
CA ASN A 117 30.50 -10.23 3.23
C ASN A 117 30.25 -10.91 1.86
N LYS A 118 29.60 -12.08 1.83
CA LYS A 118 29.37 -12.88 0.61
C LYS A 118 28.01 -13.58 0.60
N LEU A 119 27.64 -14.12 -0.55
CA LEU A 119 26.44 -14.96 -0.73
C LEU A 119 26.81 -16.44 -0.89
N ALA A 120 25.82 -17.32 -0.69
CA ALA A 120 25.98 -18.76 -0.89
C ALA A 120 26.46 -19.08 -2.32
N PHE A 121 27.36 -20.06 -2.44
CA PHE A 121 27.96 -20.53 -3.70
C PHE A 121 28.64 -19.46 -4.58
N GLY A 122 28.86 -18.23 -4.08
CA GLY A 122 29.35 -17.12 -4.88
C GLY A 122 28.33 -16.58 -5.90
N TYR A 123 27.03 -16.86 -5.70
CA TYR A 123 25.97 -16.27 -6.51
C TYR A 123 25.90 -14.75 -6.31
N ASN A 124 25.42 -14.05 -7.33
CA ASN A 124 25.47 -12.57 -7.41
C ASN A 124 24.09 -11.91 -7.60
N ASN A 125 23.00 -12.67 -7.60
CA ASN A 125 21.63 -12.18 -7.75
C ASN A 125 20.64 -13.05 -6.96
N GLY A 126 19.39 -12.59 -6.89
CA GLY A 126 18.28 -13.35 -6.33
C GLY A 126 17.06 -12.49 -6.07
N PHE A 127 16.23 -12.93 -5.11
CA PHE A 127 15.00 -12.23 -4.72
C PHE A 127 14.88 -12.07 -3.20
N ILE A 128 14.09 -11.08 -2.80
CA ILE A 128 13.76 -10.73 -1.42
C ILE A 128 12.27 -10.99 -1.19
N PHE A 129 11.92 -11.56 -0.04
CA PHE A 129 10.54 -11.70 0.41
C PHE A 129 10.19 -10.61 1.45
N TYR A 130 8.97 -10.07 1.34
CA TYR A 130 8.36 -9.27 2.40
C TYR A 130 8.36 -10.07 3.71
N PRO A 131 8.77 -9.49 4.85
CA PRO A 131 8.66 -10.17 6.12
C PRO A 131 7.18 -10.39 6.47
N PRO A 132 6.78 -11.55 7.04
CA PRO A 132 5.39 -11.98 7.13
C PRO A 132 4.33 -10.98 7.63
N LEU A 133 4.65 -10.07 8.54
CA LEU A 133 3.71 -9.05 9.07
C LEU A 133 3.64 -7.75 8.24
N ARG A 134 4.53 -7.57 7.25
CA ARG A 134 4.46 -6.47 6.25
C ARG A 134 4.05 -6.96 4.85
N ARG A 135 3.73 -8.25 4.73
CA ARG A 135 3.30 -8.87 3.47
C ARG A 135 1.99 -8.25 2.96
N PRO A 136 1.89 -7.86 1.66
CA PRO A 136 0.64 -7.38 1.08
C PRO A 136 -0.53 -8.38 1.14
N GLU A 137 -1.76 -7.88 1.08
CA GLU A 137 -2.99 -8.68 0.98
C GLU A 137 -2.96 -9.60 -0.27
N GLY A 138 -3.68 -10.72 -0.23
CA GLY A 138 -3.75 -11.71 -1.32
C GLY A 138 -2.49 -12.56 -1.53
N LYS A 139 -1.35 -12.18 -0.95
CA LYS A 139 -0.11 -12.97 -1.01
C LYS A 139 -0.12 -14.18 -0.05
N VAL A 140 0.71 -15.19 -0.31
CA VAL A 140 0.87 -16.37 0.57
C VAL A 140 1.84 -16.11 1.72
N ASN A 141 1.55 -16.69 2.90
CA ASN A 141 2.41 -16.61 4.07
C ASN A 141 3.41 -17.79 4.10
N VAL A 142 4.59 -17.60 3.52
CA VAL A 142 5.65 -18.61 3.54
C VAL A 142 6.25 -18.71 4.95
N GLN A 143 6.12 -19.89 5.59
CA GLN A 143 6.57 -20.09 6.96
C GLN A 143 8.09 -20.21 7.05
N VAL A 144 8.71 -19.46 7.97
CA VAL A 144 10.10 -19.71 8.42
C VAL A 144 10.07 -20.86 9.43
N LEU A 145 10.94 -21.85 9.24
CA LEU A 145 10.94 -23.12 9.99
C LEU A 145 12.08 -23.19 11.00
N CYS A 146 13.30 -22.83 10.60
CA CYS A 146 14.47 -22.77 11.47
C CYS A 146 15.52 -21.78 10.97
N LEU A 147 16.43 -21.42 11.87
CA LEU A 147 17.65 -20.64 11.63
C LEU A 147 18.88 -21.46 12.03
N PHE A 148 19.85 -21.58 11.14
CA PHE A 148 21.22 -21.97 11.43
C PHE A 148 22.12 -20.72 11.42
N PRO A 149 22.95 -20.47 12.45
CA PRO A 149 23.86 -19.33 12.50
C PRO A 149 24.91 -19.29 11.37
N LEU A 150 25.15 -20.43 10.71
CA LEU A 150 26.04 -20.59 9.57
C LEU A 150 25.40 -21.53 8.54
N ASP A 151 25.80 -21.40 7.27
CA ASP A 151 25.57 -22.38 6.19
C ASP A 151 25.71 -23.83 6.69
N ALA A 152 24.60 -24.57 6.65
CA ALA A 152 24.40 -25.80 7.42
C ALA A 152 24.21 -27.06 6.57
N ASP A 153 24.46 -26.96 5.26
CA ASP A 153 24.40 -28.08 4.30
C ASP A 153 23.02 -28.77 4.34
N THR A 154 21.96 -27.97 4.21
CA THR A 154 20.58 -28.45 4.43
C THR A 154 20.02 -29.34 3.33
N ASP A 155 20.65 -29.39 2.15
CA ASP A 155 20.36 -30.42 1.13
C ASP A 155 20.64 -31.83 1.67
N ASN A 156 21.55 -31.96 2.65
CA ASN A 156 21.89 -33.22 3.33
C ASN A 156 21.21 -33.36 4.71
N ARG A 157 20.11 -32.62 4.94
CA ARG A 157 19.26 -32.71 6.15
C ARG A 157 17.86 -33.21 5.78
N PRO A 158 17.59 -34.53 5.78
CA PRO A 158 16.35 -35.08 5.22
C PRO A 158 15.10 -34.79 6.07
N ASN A 159 15.25 -34.64 7.39
CA ASN A 159 14.14 -34.56 8.34
C ASN A 159 13.75 -33.11 8.69
N LYS A 160 12.51 -32.95 9.22
CA LYS A 160 11.90 -31.65 9.62
C LYS A 160 12.07 -30.53 8.56
N GLN A 161 11.97 -30.87 7.27
CA GLN A 161 12.22 -29.96 6.13
C GLN A 161 13.61 -29.29 6.09
N GLY A 162 14.66 -30.00 6.53
CA GLY A 162 16.03 -29.47 6.58
C GLY A 162 16.42 -28.81 7.90
N CYS A 163 15.54 -28.89 8.92
CA CYS A 163 15.78 -28.33 10.25
C CYS A 163 16.30 -29.35 11.29
N ASP A 164 16.50 -30.60 10.87
CA ASP A 164 16.99 -31.70 11.70
C ASP A 164 18.42 -32.09 11.30
N TYR A 165 18.90 -33.25 11.75
CA TYR A 165 20.26 -33.75 11.53
C TYR A 165 20.74 -33.76 10.07
N ASN A 166 22.05 -33.52 9.90
CA ASN A 166 22.79 -33.69 8.66
C ASN A 166 23.35 -35.14 8.56
N THR A 167 23.26 -35.77 7.39
CA THR A 167 23.72 -37.16 7.18
C THR A 167 25.20 -37.31 6.87
N ASN A 168 25.90 -36.21 6.55
CA ASN A 168 27.29 -36.22 6.06
C ASN A 168 28.29 -35.93 7.19
N ILE A 169 28.05 -36.53 8.36
CA ILE A 169 28.90 -36.53 9.56
C ILE A 169 28.85 -37.90 10.25
N ALA A 170 29.87 -38.21 11.07
CA ALA A 170 30.02 -39.53 11.71
C ALA A 170 28.94 -39.85 12.76
N ASP A 171 28.42 -38.83 13.46
CA ASP A 171 27.23 -38.95 14.32
C ASP A 171 26.19 -37.89 13.90
N PRO A 172 25.24 -38.24 13.03
CA PRO A 172 24.13 -37.36 12.67
C PRO A 172 23.33 -36.88 13.87
N SER A 173 23.19 -37.69 14.93
CA SER A 173 22.31 -37.40 16.07
C SER A 173 22.76 -36.16 16.86
N SER A 174 24.04 -35.82 16.82
CA SER A 174 24.61 -34.58 17.36
C SER A 174 24.18 -33.30 16.62
N SER A 175 23.65 -33.39 15.40
CA SER A 175 23.31 -32.23 14.54
C SER A 175 21.80 -31.94 14.43
N ARG A 176 20.98 -32.62 15.23
CA ARG A 176 19.52 -32.40 15.36
C ARG A 176 19.18 -30.97 15.77
N GLU A 177 17.89 -30.62 15.67
CA GLU A 177 17.31 -29.38 16.21
C GLU A 177 17.86 -29.02 17.60
N CYS A 178 18.28 -27.76 17.81
CA CYS A 178 18.96 -27.33 19.04
C CYS A 178 18.11 -27.60 20.29
N GLN A 179 16.80 -27.34 20.20
CA GLN A 179 15.87 -27.55 21.31
C GLN A 179 15.72 -29.02 21.71
N ASP A 180 15.75 -29.97 20.76
CA ASP A 180 15.75 -31.41 21.04
C ASP A 180 17.01 -31.87 21.80
N GLN A 181 18.08 -31.06 21.78
CA GLN A 181 19.35 -31.29 22.45
C GLN A 181 19.52 -30.43 23.73
N GLY A 182 18.49 -29.70 24.16
CA GLY A 182 18.55 -28.77 25.30
C GLY A 182 19.35 -27.49 25.05
N ILE A 183 19.81 -27.26 23.82
CA ILE A 183 20.54 -26.06 23.40
C ILE A 183 19.51 -24.96 23.13
N THR A 184 19.44 -23.98 24.03
CA THR A 184 18.44 -22.89 23.97
C THR A 184 19.07 -21.49 23.99
N THR A 185 20.40 -21.41 24.14
CA THR A 185 21.16 -20.15 24.20
C THR A 185 22.34 -20.14 23.24
N ALA A 186 22.80 -18.94 22.88
CA ALA A 186 23.97 -18.75 22.01
C ALA A 186 25.26 -19.37 22.58
N ALA A 187 25.45 -19.30 23.91
CA ALA A 187 26.63 -19.87 24.56
C ALA A 187 26.64 -21.41 24.53
N GLN A 188 25.47 -22.05 24.73
CA GLN A 188 25.33 -23.49 24.54
C GLN A 188 25.55 -23.89 23.07
N TRP A 189 25.04 -23.12 22.12
CA TRP A 189 25.30 -23.36 20.69
C TRP A 189 26.79 -23.25 20.37
N GLN A 190 27.49 -22.24 20.90
CA GLN A 190 28.92 -22.08 20.67
C GLN A 190 29.73 -23.23 21.29
N ALA A 191 29.38 -23.67 22.51
CA ALA A 191 30.02 -24.82 23.15
C ALA A 191 29.81 -26.12 22.36
N HIS A 192 28.59 -26.36 21.88
CA HIS A 192 28.27 -27.48 20.98
C HIS A 192 29.07 -27.40 19.68
N TYR A 193 29.01 -26.24 19.01
CA TYR A 193 29.70 -25.99 17.75
C TYR A 193 31.22 -26.21 17.87
N LEU A 194 31.86 -25.73 18.93
CA LEU A 194 33.30 -25.89 19.16
C LEU A 194 33.71 -27.27 19.70
N SER A 195 32.76 -28.17 20.00
CA SER A 195 33.06 -29.51 20.51
C SER A 195 33.73 -30.44 19.49
N VAL A 196 33.72 -30.07 18.19
CA VAL A 196 34.31 -30.85 17.09
C VAL A 196 35.38 -30.07 16.30
N PRO A 197 36.29 -30.76 15.57
CA PRO A 197 37.24 -30.14 14.65
C PRO A 197 36.58 -29.29 13.55
N ALA A 198 37.34 -28.37 12.95
CA ALA A 198 36.83 -27.33 12.04
C ALA A 198 36.03 -27.89 10.84
N GLU A 199 36.45 -29.02 10.28
CA GLU A 199 35.58 -29.90 9.51
C GLU A 199 35.33 -31.17 10.37
N PRO A 200 34.08 -31.62 10.55
CA PRO A 200 32.88 -31.26 9.80
C PRO A 200 31.98 -30.20 10.49
N ARG A 201 32.54 -29.24 11.23
CA ARG A 201 31.83 -28.40 12.21
C ARG A 201 30.51 -27.78 11.73
N ARG A 202 30.48 -27.22 10.52
CA ARG A 202 29.26 -26.59 9.95
C ARG A 202 28.12 -27.57 9.67
N ARG A 203 28.42 -28.85 9.47
CA ARG A 203 27.42 -29.93 9.36
C ARG A 203 26.99 -30.46 10.74
N HIS A 204 27.90 -30.43 11.72
CA HIS A 204 27.63 -30.78 13.13
C HIS A 204 26.74 -29.77 13.87
N GLN A 205 26.66 -28.52 13.42
CA GLN A 205 25.84 -27.49 14.07
C GLN A 205 24.36 -27.92 14.19
N CYS A 206 23.73 -27.60 15.32
CA CYS A 206 22.29 -27.68 15.48
C CYS A 206 21.60 -26.45 14.86
N GLY A 207 20.33 -26.59 14.47
CA GLY A 207 19.48 -25.51 13.99
C GLY A 207 18.42 -25.10 15.01
N PHE A 208 18.17 -23.81 15.17
CA PHE A 208 17.14 -23.28 16.05
C PHE A 208 15.78 -23.33 15.34
N ASN A 209 14.83 -24.12 15.83
CA ASN A 209 13.46 -24.16 15.33
C ASN A 209 12.70 -22.88 15.73
N VAL A 210 12.01 -22.26 14.77
CA VAL A 210 11.30 -20.97 14.96
C VAL A 210 9.87 -21.00 14.42
N ARG A 211 9.28 -22.20 14.25
CA ARG A 211 7.91 -22.37 13.76
C ARG A 211 6.91 -21.62 14.64
N SER A 212 5.90 -21.01 14.00
CA SER A 212 4.92 -20.12 14.64
C SER A 212 4.20 -20.71 15.84
N GLY A 213 3.97 -22.03 15.87
CA GLY A 213 3.35 -22.73 17.01
C GLY A 213 4.15 -22.69 18.33
N LEU A 214 5.42 -22.28 18.31
CA LEU A 214 6.24 -22.17 19.52
C LEU A 214 6.03 -20.85 20.30
N GLY A 215 5.39 -19.85 19.72
CA GLY A 215 5.17 -18.54 20.35
C GLY A 215 6.46 -17.91 20.89
N THR A 216 6.53 -17.68 22.21
CA THR A 216 7.72 -17.16 22.91
C THR A 216 8.97 -18.03 22.67
N GLY A 217 8.81 -19.34 22.47
CA GLY A 217 9.91 -20.24 22.14
C GLY A 217 10.59 -19.91 20.81
N ALA A 218 9.84 -19.52 19.78
CA ALA A 218 10.39 -19.08 18.50
C ALA A 218 11.15 -17.75 18.64
N VAL A 219 10.66 -16.84 19.50
CA VAL A 219 11.35 -15.57 19.79
C VAL A 219 12.69 -15.83 20.47
N SER A 220 12.72 -16.66 21.51
CA SER A 220 13.96 -17.02 22.21
C SER A 220 14.95 -17.73 21.29
N ALA A 221 14.50 -18.73 20.54
CA ALA A 221 15.35 -19.52 19.64
C ALA A 221 15.93 -18.68 18.48
N PHE A 222 15.13 -17.79 17.88
CA PHE A 222 15.63 -16.90 16.82
C PHE A 222 16.69 -15.93 17.35
N ASN A 223 16.44 -15.29 18.50
CA ASN A 223 17.41 -14.38 19.11
C ASN A 223 18.70 -15.11 19.56
N ALA A 224 18.59 -16.34 20.08
CA ALA A 224 19.75 -17.18 20.38
C ALA A 224 20.58 -17.50 19.12
N GLY A 225 19.94 -17.73 17.97
CA GLY A 225 20.61 -17.91 16.69
C GLY A 225 21.37 -16.67 16.20
N LEU A 226 20.78 -15.47 16.30
CA LEU A 226 21.47 -14.23 15.96
C LEU A 226 22.63 -13.92 16.93
N GLN A 227 22.42 -14.16 18.22
CA GLN A 227 23.48 -14.04 19.24
C GLN A 227 24.62 -15.04 19.03
N ALA A 228 24.33 -16.25 18.55
CA ALA A 228 25.34 -17.25 18.20
C ALA A 228 26.25 -16.77 17.04
N MET A 229 25.68 -16.08 16.04
CA MET A 229 26.49 -15.40 15.01
C MET A 229 27.40 -14.33 15.59
N ALA A 230 26.92 -13.56 16.57
CA ALA A 230 27.73 -12.53 17.23
C ALA A 230 28.86 -13.12 18.09
N LEU A 231 28.64 -14.27 18.74
CA LEU A 231 29.68 -15.01 19.47
C LEU A 231 30.72 -15.64 18.52
N ASN A 232 30.34 -16.00 17.29
CA ASN A 232 31.24 -16.57 16.27
C ASN A 232 31.55 -15.58 15.12
N ALA A 233 31.61 -14.27 15.43
CA ALA A 233 31.60 -13.20 14.44
C ALA A 233 32.68 -13.27 13.34
N ALA A 234 33.84 -13.89 13.59
CA ALA A 234 34.89 -14.05 12.58
C ALA A 234 34.45 -15.00 11.44
N GLU A 235 33.87 -16.14 11.78
CA GLU A 235 33.33 -17.11 10.81
C GLU A 235 32.00 -16.61 10.24
N SER A 236 31.07 -16.16 11.09
CA SER A 236 29.75 -15.66 10.67
C SER A 236 29.79 -14.35 9.87
N PHE A 237 30.94 -13.70 9.74
CA PHE A 237 31.15 -12.60 8.78
C PHE A 237 31.62 -13.08 7.40
N THR A 238 32.28 -14.24 7.31
CA THR A 238 32.83 -14.81 6.07
C THR A 238 32.05 -16.02 5.56
N VAL A 239 31.04 -16.46 6.31
CA VAL A 239 30.09 -17.54 5.99
C VAL A 239 28.69 -17.03 6.31
N GLN A 240 27.80 -17.06 5.32
CA GLN A 240 26.41 -16.64 5.45
C GLN A 240 25.63 -17.54 6.42
N ASN A 241 24.55 -17.03 7.02
CA ASN A 241 23.59 -17.85 7.76
C ASN A 241 22.58 -18.54 6.83
N GLU A 242 21.82 -19.49 7.36
CA GLU A 242 20.82 -20.23 6.60
C GLU A 242 19.48 -20.29 7.36
N LEU A 243 18.44 -19.70 6.77
CA LEU A 243 17.05 -19.95 7.11
C LEU A 243 16.51 -21.10 6.25
N ARG A 244 15.67 -21.96 6.83
CA ARG A 244 14.78 -22.83 6.05
C ARG A 244 13.36 -22.27 6.09
N LEU A 245 12.81 -22.02 4.92
CA LEU A 245 11.40 -21.69 4.73
C LEU A 245 10.65 -22.92 4.20
N ALA A 246 9.35 -23.03 4.45
CA ALA A 246 8.50 -24.05 3.84
C ALA A 246 8.43 -23.87 2.31
N THR A 247 8.28 -24.97 1.56
CA THR A 247 7.95 -24.92 0.13
C THR A 247 6.56 -24.34 -0.14
N TRP A 248 6.41 -23.82 -1.37
CA TRP A 248 5.15 -23.42 -1.98
C TRP A 248 4.96 -24.14 -3.32
N SER A 249 3.75 -24.08 -3.89
CA SER A 249 3.46 -24.60 -5.23
C SER A 249 4.27 -23.89 -6.31
N GLN A 250 4.64 -24.58 -7.38
CA GLN A 250 5.22 -23.95 -8.58
C GLN A 250 4.21 -22.98 -9.24
N GLY A 251 4.69 -21.98 -9.99
CA GLY A 251 3.85 -21.14 -10.85
C GLY A 251 2.93 -20.15 -10.13
N ILE A 252 3.13 -19.89 -8.83
CA ILE A 252 2.25 -18.99 -8.04
C ILE A 252 2.82 -17.56 -7.86
N GLY A 253 3.71 -17.12 -8.75
CA GLY A 253 4.43 -15.84 -8.65
C GLY A 253 3.54 -14.63 -8.37
N ASN A 254 2.33 -14.62 -8.93
CA ASN A 254 1.30 -13.60 -8.71
C ASN A 254 0.88 -13.47 -7.22
N THR A 255 0.90 -14.56 -6.45
CA THR A 255 0.58 -14.61 -5.01
C THR A 255 1.82 -14.76 -4.12
N LEU A 256 3.05 -14.86 -4.66
CA LEU A 256 4.24 -14.88 -3.81
C LEU A 256 4.50 -13.53 -3.11
N PRO A 257 5.01 -13.54 -1.87
CA PRO A 257 5.40 -12.34 -1.12
C PRO A 257 6.73 -11.76 -1.63
N LEU A 258 7.02 -11.83 -2.93
CA LEU A 258 8.21 -11.27 -3.55
C LEU A 258 8.14 -9.75 -3.50
N GLU A 259 9.14 -9.14 -2.87
CA GLU A 259 9.24 -7.70 -2.62
C GLU A 259 10.14 -7.01 -3.63
N ALA A 260 11.27 -7.64 -3.95
CA ALA A 260 12.29 -7.12 -4.85
C ALA A 260 13.10 -8.26 -5.46
N PHE A 261 13.65 -8.03 -6.65
CA PHE A 261 14.86 -8.72 -7.10
C PHE A 261 16.09 -7.96 -6.58
N PHE A 262 17.23 -8.63 -6.48
CA PHE A 262 18.47 -7.97 -6.10
C PHE A 262 19.66 -8.47 -6.92
N TYR A 263 20.70 -7.63 -6.98
CA TYR A 263 22.02 -8.06 -7.41
C TYR A 263 23.13 -7.52 -6.49
N PHE A 264 24.26 -8.19 -6.54
CA PHE A 264 25.53 -7.89 -5.90
C PHE A 264 26.63 -8.11 -6.95
N GLY A 265 27.68 -7.28 -6.94
CA GLY A 265 28.78 -7.41 -7.91
C GLY A 265 28.30 -7.42 -9.37
N SER A 266 28.55 -8.51 -10.10
CA SER A 266 28.23 -8.64 -11.53
C SER A 266 26.81 -9.14 -11.86
N GLY A 267 25.97 -9.43 -10.87
CA GLY A 267 24.70 -10.15 -11.08
C GLY A 267 23.56 -9.39 -11.76
N LEU A 268 23.75 -8.12 -12.15
CA LEU A 268 22.69 -7.26 -12.72
C LEU A 268 22.02 -7.88 -13.95
N ALA A 269 22.77 -8.55 -14.83
CA ALA A 269 22.21 -9.19 -16.02
C ALA A 269 21.21 -10.30 -15.68
N THR A 270 21.51 -11.11 -14.65
CA THR A 270 20.60 -12.16 -14.19
C THR A 270 19.42 -11.58 -13.42
N ALA A 271 19.62 -10.57 -12.56
CA ALA A 271 18.51 -9.91 -11.87
C ALA A 271 17.52 -9.24 -12.85
N ARG A 272 18.01 -8.70 -13.97
CA ARG A 272 17.19 -8.20 -15.09
C ARG A 272 16.41 -9.31 -15.80
N HIS A 273 17.01 -10.48 -16.00
CA HIS A 273 16.33 -11.65 -16.55
C HIS A 273 15.23 -12.13 -15.61
N ASP A 274 15.55 -12.35 -14.32
CA ASP A 274 14.61 -12.80 -13.29
C ASP A 274 13.42 -11.81 -13.14
N GLN A 275 13.66 -10.49 -13.22
CA GLN A 275 12.61 -9.47 -13.18
C GLN A 275 11.70 -9.49 -14.43
N GLN A 276 12.28 -9.65 -15.62
CA GLN A 276 11.52 -9.70 -16.88
C GLN A 276 10.68 -10.99 -16.98
N ASP A 277 11.22 -12.12 -16.51
CA ASP A 277 10.52 -13.40 -16.39
C ASP A 277 9.33 -13.27 -15.43
N PHE A 278 9.53 -12.68 -14.25
CA PHE A 278 8.46 -12.44 -13.27
C PHE A 278 7.35 -11.54 -13.83
N TYR A 279 7.70 -10.48 -14.54
CA TYR A 279 6.72 -9.60 -15.18
C TYR A 279 5.86 -10.35 -16.20
N ASN A 280 6.47 -11.21 -17.02
CA ASN A 280 5.78 -12.00 -18.03
C ASN A 280 4.83 -13.03 -17.39
N GLU A 281 5.35 -13.86 -16.48
CA GLU A 281 4.60 -14.96 -15.86
C GLU A 281 3.46 -14.46 -14.96
N THR A 282 3.64 -13.31 -14.29
CA THR A 282 2.59 -12.73 -13.44
C THR A 282 1.56 -11.88 -14.19
N GLY A 283 1.69 -11.72 -15.51
CA GLY A 283 0.81 -10.86 -16.31
C GLY A 283 0.96 -9.37 -16.03
N GLY A 284 2.13 -8.93 -15.55
CA GLY A 284 2.48 -7.51 -15.42
C GLY A 284 2.89 -7.00 -14.03
N LEU A 285 3.08 -7.87 -13.02
CA LEU A 285 3.58 -7.40 -11.72
C LEU A 285 5.07 -7.06 -11.81
N VAL A 286 5.45 -5.88 -11.29
CA VAL A 286 6.85 -5.48 -11.19
C VAL A 286 7.30 -5.46 -9.73
N ALA A 287 8.29 -6.27 -9.41
CA ALA A 287 9.13 -6.10 -8.24
C ALA A 287 10.42 -5.37 -8.66
N PRO A 288 10.87 -4.31 -7.97
CA PRO A 288 12.07 -3.56 -8.36
C PRO A 288 13.34 -4.41 -8.19
N ILE A 289 14.34 -4.15 -9.04
CA ILE A 289 15.72 -4.59 -8.82
C ILE A 289 16.40 -3.60 -7.86
N ILE A 290 17.01 -4.15 -6.82
CA ILE A 290 17.76 -3.41 -5.80
C ILE A 290 19.24 -3.83 -5.86
N LEU A 291 20.14 -2.85 -5.93
CA LEU A 291 21.56 -3.08 -5.66
C LEU A 291 21.73 -3.35 -4.17
N LEU A 292 22.16 -4.58 -3.85
CA LEU A 292 22.65 -4.96 -2.54
C LEU A 292 24.17 -4.78 -2.51
N THR A 293 24.66 -3.93 -1.61
CA THR A 293 26.10 -3.91 -1.25
C THR A 293 26.27 -4.59 0.09
N LEU A 294 27.10 -5.63 0.15
CA LEU A 294 27.46 -6.31 1.40
C LEU A 294 28.64 -5.60 2.10
N PRO A 295 28.71 -5.64 3.44
CA PRO A 295 29.80 -5.02 4.19
C PRO A 295 31.14 -5.70 3.91
N THR A 296 32.19 -4.91 3.71
CA THR A 296 33.58 -5.39 3.55
C THR A 296 34.30 -5.62 4.89
N THR A 297 33.82 -5.02 5.98
CA THR A 297 34.32 -5.18 7.35
C THR A 297 33.18 -5.43 8.33
N GLN A 298 33.46 -6.04 9.49
CA GLN A 298 32.46 -6.27 10.56
C GLN A 298 31.86 -4.96 11.12
N SER A 299 32.59 -3.84 11.05
CA SER A 299 32.08 -2.51 11.42
C SER A 299 31.19 -1.89 10.33
N GLY A 300 31.41 -2.22 9.05
CA GLY A 300 30.59 -1.77 7.93
C GLY A 300 29.18 -2.36 7.95
N ASN A 301 28.27 -1.75 7.20
CA ASN A 301 26.87 -2.16 7.07
C ASN A 301 26.54 -2.52 5.62
N ALA A 302 25.49 -3.31 5.41
CA ALA A 302 24.92 -3.51 4.09
C ALA A 302 24.12 -2.27 3.66
N THR A 303 24.04 -2.02 2.36
CA THR A 303 23.22 -0.94 1.79
C THR A 303 22.34 -1.45 0.64
N PHE A 304 21.19 -0.80 0.49
CA PHE A 304 20.16 -1.13 -0.49
C PHE A 304 19.89 0.13 -1.32
N ALA A 305 20.12 0.06 -2.63
CA ALA A 305 19.92 1.18 -3.53
C ALA A 305 19.00 0.79 -4.69
N TYR A 306 17.99 1.61 -4.95
CA TYR A 306 17.24 1.55 -6.21
C TYR A 306 17.93 2.44 -7.25
N ARG A 307 17.91 1.98 -8.50
CA ARG A 307 18.41 2.68 -9.68
C ARG A 307 17.41 2.46 -10.82
N ALA A 308 16.99 3.53 -11.49
CA ALA A 308 16.04 3.43 -12.59
C ALA A 308 16.65 2.75 -13.82
N GLU A 309 17.95 2.97 -14.02
CA GLU A 309 18.78 2.37 -15.06
C GLU A 309 19.04 0.87 -14.85
N ASP A 310 18.93 0.33 -13.63
CA ASP A 310 19.15 -1.09 -13.35
C ASP A 310 17.96 -1.97 -13.78
N GLN A 311 16.77 -1.40 -13.92
CA GLN A 311 15.53 -2.14 -14.21
C GLN A 311 15.51 -2.72 -15.64
N ALA A 312 14.96 -3.93 -15.80
CA ALA A 312 14.58 -4.47 -17.12
C ALA A 312 13.17 -4.01 -17.49
N VAL A 313 12.24 -4.12 -16.55
CA VAL A 313 10.92 -3.50 -16.62
C VAL A 313 10.84 -2.39 -15.57
N LEU A 314 10.53 -1.18 -16.01
CA LEU A 314 10.09 -0.15 -15.07
C LEU A 314 8.76 -0.60 -14.48
N PRO A 315 8.50 -0.35 -13.17
CA PRO A 315 7.15 -0.41 -12.65
C PRO A 315 6.19 0.36 -13.56
N GLY A 316 4.96 -0.10 -13.73
CA GLY A 316 3.92 0.77 -14.27
C GLY A 316 3.83 2.03 -13.39
N THR A 317 3.50 3.18 -14.00
CA THR A 317 2.96 4.30 -13.22
C THR A 317 1.85 3.72 -12.35
N PRO A 318 1.89 3.84 -11.01
CA PRO A 318 1.14 2.97 -10.11
C PRO A 318 -0.35 3.32 -10.19
N THR A 319 -1.00 2.75 -11.19
CA THR A 319 -2.44 2.74 -11.40
C THR A 319 -3.03 2.16 -10.12
N LYS A 320 -3.63 3.04 -9.32
CA LYS A 320 -4.34 2.59 -8.12
C LYS A 320 -5.47 1.68 -8.62
N LEU A 321 -5.56 0.48 -8.05
CA LEU A 321 -6.37 -0.63 -8.61
C LEU A 321 -7.81 -0.18 -8.90
N LYS A 322 -8.41 -0.68 -9.98
CA LYS A 322 -9.81 -0.39 -10.35
C LYS A 322 -10.75 -0.44 -9.12
N PRO A 323 -11.56 0.59 -8.86
CA PRO A 323 -12.54 0.55 -7.78
C PRO A 323 -13.63 -0.48 -8.07
N LYS A 324 -14.40 -0.84 -7.05
CA LYS A 324 -15.60 -1.67 -7.18
C LYS A 324 -16.83 -0.90 -6.71
N VAL A 325 -18.00 -1.28 -7.19
CA VAL A 325 -19.28 -0.93 -6.57
C VAL A 325 -19.83 -2.21 -5.92
N PRO A 326 -19.85 -2.37 -4.59
CA PRO A 326 -20.24 -3.64 -3.95
C PRO A 326 -21.68 -4.10 -4.22
N LYS A 327 -22.56 -3.20 -4.67
CA LYS A 327 -23.92 -3.50 -5.13
C LYS A 327 -24.04 -3.82 -6.63
N ALA A 328 -22.94 -3.79 -7.38
CA ALA A 328 -22.96 -4.20 -8.78
C ALA A 328 -23.11 -5.72 -8.89
N TYR A 329 -23.98 -6.18 -9.79
CA TYR A 329 -24.19 -7.59 -10.09
C TYR A 329 -23.35 -8.03 -11.30
N ASN A 330 -23.39 -9.34 -11.60
CA ASN A 330 -22.55 -10.07 -12.56
C ASN A 330 -21.12 -10.37 -12.04
N ALA A 331 -20.32 -11.11 -12.82
CA ALA A 331 -18.99 -11.58 -12.42
C ALA A 331 -17.86 -10.53 -12.59
N ALA A 332 -18.08 -9.48 -13.38
CA ALA A 332 -17.15 -8.37 -13.60
C ALA A 332 -17.36 -7.20 -12.62
N GLY A 333 -18.52 -7.14 -11.96
CA GLY A 333 -18.87 -6.13 -10.96
C GLY A 333 -19.15 -4.76 -11.57
N ASP A 334 -19.73 -4.73 -12.78
CA ASP A 334 -19.87 -3.55 -13.62
C ASP A 334 -21.30 -3.22 -14.07
N HIS A 335 -22.32 -3.97 -13.64
CA HIS A 335 -23.73 -3.61 -13.84
C HIS A 335 -24.45 -3.30 -12.52
N LEU A 336 -25.26 -2.23 -12.46
CA LEU A 336 -26.01 -1.82 -11.27
C LEU A 336 -27.50 -1.62 -11.58
N LYS A 337 -28.38 -2.23 -10.75
CA LYS A 337 -29.83 -2.06 -10.86
C LYS A 337 -30.35 -0.96 -9.94
N ILE A 338 -31.33 -0.21 -10.44
CA ILE A 338 -32.05 0.80 -9.66
C ILE A 338 -32.98 0.18 -8.60
N SER A 339 -33.41 -1.07 -8.77
CA SER A 339 -34.14 -1.83 -7.74
C SER A 339 -33.32 -2.01 -6.47
N ASP A 340 -32.03 -2.29 -6.63
CA ASP A 340 -31.13 -2.75 -5.57
C ASP A 340 -30.64 -1.57 -4.69
N ILE A 341 -30.98 -0.34 -5.13
CA ILE A 341 -30.73 0.94 -4.47
C ILE A 341 -32.01 1.75 -4.24
N TYR A 342 -33.20 1.14 -4.40
CA TYR A 342 -34.48 1.84 -4.43
C TYR A 342 -34.87 2.50 -3.09
N THR A 343 -34.26 2.11 -1.97
CA THR A 343 -34.47 2.70 -0.65
C THR A 343 -33.24 3.37 -0.04
N ASP A 344 -32.08 3.29 -0.69
CA ASP A 344 -30.83 3.85 -0.16
C ASP A 344 -30.79 5.40 -0.29
N ASP A 345 -29.89 6.03 0.46
CA ASP A 345 -29.49 7.44 0.25
C ASP A 345 -28.24 7.57 -0.65
N HIS A 346 -27.42 6.51 -0.76
CA HIS A 346 -26.16 6.50 -1.51
C HIS A 346 -25.81 5.10 -2.03
N VAL A 347 -24.80 5.05 -2.90
CA VAL A 347 -24.13 3.81 -3.33
C VAL A 347 -22.66 3.89 -2.96
N ASP A 348 -22.13 2.86 -2.31
CA ASP A 348 -20.70 2.80 -1.99
C ASP A 348 -19.84 2.49 -3.21
N VAL A 349 -18.71 3.20 -3.30
CA VAL A 349 -17.56 2.82 -4.11
C VAL A 349 -16.47 2.28 -3.18
N GLU A 350 -16.11 1.01 -3.33
CA GLU A 350 -14.98 0.39 -2.62
C GLU A 350 -13.67 0.75 -3.31
N ILE A 351 -12.87 1.55 -2.61
CA ILE A 351 -11.43 1.74 -2.87
C ILE A 351 -10.70 0.56 -2.22
N PRO A 352 -10.04 -0.32 -3.00
CA PRO A 352 -9.29 -1.45 -2.46
C PRO A 352 -8.02 -0.99 -1.73
N GLN A 353 -7.46 -1.86 -0.89
CA GLN A 353 -6.13 -1.64 -0.32
C GLN A 353 -5.08 -1.69 -1.44
N TYR A 354 -4.25 -0.65 -1.55
CA TYR A 354 -3.16 -0.57 -2.51
C TYR A 354 -1.78 -0.66 -1.82
N THR A 355 -0.77 -1.09 -2.58
CA THR A 355 0.62 -1.15 -2.10
C THR A 355 1.07 0.24 -1.63
N GLY A 356 1.67 0.30 -0.44
CA GLY A 356 2.13 1.55 0.19
C GLY A 356 1.06 2.37 0.91
N MET A 357 -0.21 1.95 0.91
CA MET A 357 -1.31 2.68 1.57
C MET A 357 -0.99 3.04 3.03
N HIS A 358 -0.94 4.33 3.32
CA HIS A 358 -0.61 4.91 4.61
C HIS A 358 -1.84 5.57 5.25
N ALA A 359 -1.87 5.64 6.58
CA ALA A 359 -3.00 6.20 7.32
C ALA A 359 -3.25 7.70 7.05
N THR A 360 -2.27 8.43 6.51
CA THR A 360 -2.37 9.85 6.15
C THR A 360 -2.50 10.10 4.64
N ASP A 361 -2.68 9.06 3.83
CA ASP A 361 -3.04 9.24 2.42
C ASP A 361 -4.46 9.81 2.34
N THR A 362 -4.68 10.77 1.43
CA THR A 362 -6.03 11.29 1.16
C THR A 362 -6.58 10.73 -0.15
N ILE A 363 -7.86 10.38 -0.16
CA ILE A 363 -8.55 9.73 -1.27
C ILE A 363 -9.82 10.49 -1.64
N ARG A 364 -10.19 10.46 -2.93
CA ARG A 364 -11.39 11.11 -3.47
C ARG A 364 -11.93 10.32 -4.66
N VAL A 365 -13.21 9.91 -4.63
CA VAL A 365 -13.87 9.23 -5.74
C VAL A 365 -14.39 10.24 -6.76
N ARG A 366 -14.37 9.85 -8.04
CA ARG A 366 -14.88 10.60 -9.19
C ARG A 366 -15.91 9.74 -9.92
N TRP A 367 -17.09 10.29 -10.12
CA TRP A 367 -18.25 9.65 -10.73
C TRP A 367 -18.62 10.45 -11.99
N GLN A 368 -18.11 10.00 -13.14
CA GLN A 368 -18.19 10.75 -14.39
C GLN A 368 -19.34 10.20 -15.25
N GLY A 369 -20.55 10.67 -14.93
CA GLY A 369 -21.77 10.43 -15.70
C GLY A 369 -22.21 11.67 -16.50
N ARG A 370 -23.52 11.82 -16.71
CA ARG A 370 -24.16 12.96 -17.40
C ARG A 370 -23.77 14.32 -16.80
N VAL A 371 -23.53 14.35 -15.49
CA VAL A 371 -22.80 15.41 -14.78
C VAL A 371 -21.73 14.72 -13.95
N GLY A 372 -20.54 15.33 -13.86
CA GLY A 372 -19.44 14.80 -13.07
C GLY A 372 -19.58 15.14 -11.59
N TYR A 373 -19.74 14.12 -10.75
CA TYR A 373 -19.66 14.25 -9.29
C TYR A 373 -18.27 13.85 -8.81
N ASN A 374 -17.79 14.50 -7.75
CA ASN A 374 -16.59 14.09 -7.02
C ASN A 374 -16.94 14.09 -5.53
N SER A 375 -16.51 13.06 -4.80
CA SER A 375 -16.74 12.96 -3.35
C SER A 375 -16.05 14.09 -2.58
N GLU A 376 -16.30 14.18 -1.28
CA GLU A 376 -15.36 14.85 -0.38
C GLU A 376 -13.99 14.16 -0.37
N ILE A 377 -12.97 14.87 0.09
CA ILE A 377 -11.63 14.31 0.34
C ILE A 377 -11.67 13.61 1.70
N THR A 378 -11.24 12.35 1.73
CA THR A 378 -11.25 11.50 2.94
C THR A 378 -9.83 11.04 3.26
N GLU A 379 -9.41 11.06 4.52
CA GLU A 379 -8.16 10.40 4.94
C GLU A 379 -8.37 8.88 5.01
N VAL A 380 -7.34 8.09 4.68
CA VAL A 380 -7.40 6.64 4.87
C VAL A 380 -7.56 6.29 6.35
N GLY A 381 -6.82 6.92 7.27
CA GLY A 381 -6.88 6.61 8.70
C GLY A 381 -6.26 5.25 9.09
N ASN A 382 -6.22 4.96 10.39
CA ASN A 382 -5.52 3.82 10.98
C ASN A 382 -6.52 2.79 11.56
N PRO A 383 -6.43 1.48 11.25
CA PRO A 383 -5.47 0.82 10.36
C PRO A 383 -5.73 1.12 8.87
N PRO A 384 -4.70 1.32 8.04
CA PRO A 384 -4.88 1.45 6.60
C PRO A 384 -5.46 0.17 6.00
N GLY A 385 -6.34 0.33 5.01
CA GLY A 385 -7.04 -0.77 4.34
C GLY A 385 -8.15 -0.24 3.44
N LYS A 386 -8.97 -1.14 2.89
CA LYS A 386 -10.07 -0.78 1.98
C LYS A 386 -11.01 0.29 2.57
N ARG A 387 -11.58 1.15 1.73
CA ARG A 387 -12.51 2.22 2.13
C ARG A 387 -13.75 2.24 1.25
N LEU A 388 -14.90 2.45 1.86
CA LEU A 388 -16.17 2.70 1.18
C LEU A 388 -16.39 4.21 1.16
N ILE A 389 -16.65 4.77 -0.02
CA ILE A 389 -16.92 6.20 -0.21
C ILE A 389 -18.33 6.33 -0.81
N PRO A 390 -19.26 7.05 -0.13
CA PRO A 390 -20.65 7.13 -0.56
C PRO A 390 -20.84 8.08 -1.74
N ILE A 391 -21.51 7.61 -2.78
CA ILE A 391 -21.99 8.42 -3.92
C ILE A 391 -23.48 8.72 -3.72
N PRO A 392 -23.90 9.99 -3.59
CA PRO A 392 -25.30 10.34 -3.36
C PRO A 392 -26.22 9.76 -4.43
N ARG A 393 -27.34 9.15 -4.02
CA ARG A 393 -28.22 8.38 -4.92
C ARG A 393 -28.73 9.17 -6.14
N LEU A 394 -28.90 10.49 -6.04
CA LEU A 394 -29.32 11.31 -7.18
C LEU A 394 -28.27 11.37 -8.29
N GLU A 395 -26.98 11.23 -7.98
CA GLU A 395 -25.92 11.11 -8.98
C GLU A 395 -25.96 9.75 -9.70
N VAL A 396 -26.56 8.73 -9.08
CA VAL A 396 -26.86 7.43 -9.72
C VAL A 396 -28.16 7.50 -10.54
N ILE A 397 -29.22 8.11 -10.00
CA ILE A 397 -30.50 8.32 -10.70
C ILE A 397 -30.34 9.22 -11.95
N ASP A 398 -29.41 10.17 -11.95
CA ASP A 398 -29.14 10.98 -13.14
C ASP A 398 -28.55 10.19 -14.32
N ASN A 399 -28.18 8.92 -14.08
CA ASN A 399 -27.50 8.03 -15.00
C ASN A 399 -28.22 6.68 -15.21
N VAL A 400 -29.51 6.57 -14.86
CA VAL A 400 -30.35 5.42 -15.27
C VAL A 400 -30.24 5.17 -16.78
N GLY A 401 -30.07 3.91 -17.19
CA GLY A 401 -29.99 3.52 -18.60
C GLY A 401 -28.74 4.04 -19.33
N ARG A 402 -27.65 4.28 -18.59
CA ARG A 402 -26.39 4.85 -19.10
C ARG A 402 -25.17 4.19 -18.47
N THR A 403 -24.01 4.47 -19.06
CA THR A 403 -22.70 4.13 -18.51
C THR A 403 -22.12 5.33 -17.75
N VAL A 404 -21.41 5.06 -16.65
CA VAL A 404 -20.69 6.02 -15.81
C VAL A 404 -19.24 5.57 -15.68
N GLU A 405 -18.30 6.50 -15.82
CA GLU A 405 -16.89 6.25 -15.56
C GLU A 405 -16.55 6.51 -14.07
N VAL A 406 -16.34 5.46 -13.29
CA VAL A 406 -16.07 5.53 -11.85
C VAL A 406 -14.58 5.30 -11.59
N GLY A 407 -13.91 6.29 -10.99
CA GLY A 407 -12.50 6.20 -10.59
C GLY A 407 -12.28 6.84 -9.23
N TYR A 408 -11.06 6.80 -8.72
CA TYR A 408 -10.63 7.58 -7.57
C TYR A 408 -9.25 8.17 -7.80
N SER A 409 -8.91 9.13 -6.94
CA SER A 409 -7.60 9.75 -6.90
C SER A 409 -7.04 9.68 -5.49
N VAL A 410 -5.74 9.43 -5.38
CA VAL A 410 -4.96 9.31 -4.15
C VAL A 410 -3.92 10.42 -4.10
N LYS A 411 -3.69 10.99 -2.92
CA LYS A 411 -2.56 11.90 -2.66
C LYS A 411 -1.79 11.39 -1.44
N GLU A 412 -0.60 10.86 -1.69
CA GLU A 412 0.15 10.09 -0.70
C GLU A 412 0.65 11.00 0.43
N LYS A 413 0.35 10.62 1.67
CA LYS A 413 0.58 11.40 2.90
C LYS A 413 0.01 12.84 2.82
N GLY A 414 -1.00 13.06 1.98
CA GLY A 414 -1.62 14.37 1.72
C GLY A 414 -0.78 15.33 0.88
N VAL A 415 0.40 14.93 0.40
CA VAL A 415 1.41 15.79 -0.25
C VAL A 415 1.77 15.31 -1.66
N GLY A 416 2.47 16.14 -2.43
CA GLY A 416 2.86 15.82 -3.80
C GLY A 416 1.71 15.75 -4.79
N ASP A 417 1.90 14.96 -5.85
CA ASP A 417 1.02 14.83 -7.00
C ASP A 417 -0.22 13.96 -6.73
N THR A 418 -1.28 14.20 -7.48
CA THR A 418 -2.50 13.39 -7.46
C THR A 418 -2.32 12.16 -8.36
N ILE A 419 -2.43 10.96 -7.80
CA ILE A 419 -2.35 9.68 -8.52
C ILE A 419 -3.77 9.19 -8.81
N GLU A 420 -4.12 9.00 -10.08
CA GLU A 420 -5.42 8.45 -10.50
C GLU A 420 -5.45 6.92 -10.43
N SER A 421 -6.64 6.36 -10.26
CA SER A 421 -6.91 4.93 -10.39
C SER A 421 -7.20 4.52 -11.84
N GLU A 422 -7.17 3.21 -12.09
CA GLU A 422 -7.95 2.64 -13.19
C GLU A 422 -9.45 2.91 -12.98
N ARG A 423 -10.23 2.86 -14.06
CA ARG A 423 -11.66 3.17 -14.01
C ARG A 423 -12.54 1.94 -14.15
N LEU A 424 -13.61 1.93 -13.38
CA LEU A 424 -14.76 1.06 -13.55
C LEU A 424 -15.76 1.77 -14.46
N THR A 425 -15.83 1.31 -15.71
CA THR A 425 -16.96 1.54 -16.61
C THR A 425 -18.18 0.84 -16.00
N LEU A 426 -19.07 1.59 -15.35
CA LEU A 426 -20.25 1.07 -14.66
C LEU A 426 -21.50 1.29 -15.52
N HIS A 427 -22.20 0.23 -15.88
CA HIS A 427 -23.49 0.26 -16.55
C HIS A 427 -24.62 0.31 -15.52
N ILE A 428 -25.50 1.29 -15.63
CA ILE A 428 -26.69 1.42 -14.77
C ILE A 428 -27.91 1.04 -15.60
N ASP A 429 -28.60 -0.02 -15.20
CA ASP A 429 -29.66 -0.63 -16.00
C ASP A 429 -30.81 0.36 -16.31
N PRO A 430 -31.42 0.29 -17.51
CA PRO A 430 -32.58 1.09 -17.84
C PRO A 430 -33.81 0.63 -17.04
N GLN A 431 -34.64 1.58 -16.61
CA GLN A 431 -35.97 1.26 -16.09
C GLN A 431 -36.99 1.05 -17.23
N ALA A 432 -38.15 0.44 -16.92
CA ALA A 432 -39.17 0.04 -17.89
C ALA A 432 -39.72 1.18 -18.79
N ILE A 433 -39.55 2.43 -18.38
CA ILE A 433 -39.72 3.62 -19.24
C ILE A 433 -38.43 4.43 -19.15
N HIS A 434 -37.66 4.46 -20.24
CA HIS A 434 -36.40 5.19 -20.35
C HIS A 434 -36.17 5.62 -21.82
N PRO A 435 -35.65 6.82 -22.10
CA PRO A 435 -35.25 7.86 -21.14
C PRO A 435 -36.43 8.72 -20.65
N LEU A 436 -36.45 8.98 -19.35
CA LEU A 436 -37.22 10.09 -18.78
C LEU A 436 -36.29 11.32 -18.69
N PRO A 437 -36.48 12.36 -19.54
CA PRO A 437 -35.64 13.55 -19.54
C PRO A 437 -35.81 14.35 -18.24
N ALA A 438 -34.86 15.22 -17.92
CA ALA A 438 -34.97 16.09 -16.74
C ALA A 438 -36.17 17.04 -16.85
N PRO A 439 -36.81 17.44 -15.73
CA PRO A 439 -37.81 18.50 -15.74
C PRO A 439 -37.19 19.85 -16.12
N THR A 440 -38.03 20.84 -16.43
CA THR A 440 -37.61 22.25 -16.56
C THR A 440 -38.14 23.07 -15.39
N TYR A 441 -37.43 24.16 -15.05
CA TYR A 441 -37.83 25.08 -13.99
C TYR A 441 -37.94 26.52 -14.52
N ALA A 442 -39.05 27.19 -14.23
CA ALA A 442 -39.36 28.54 -14.67
C ALA A 442 -39.26 29.53 -13.51
N ALA A 443 -38.08 30.13 -13.32
CA ALA A 443 -37.77 31.01 -12.19
C ALA A 443 -38.67 32.26 -12.08
N SER A 444 -39.30 32.72 -13.17
CA SER A 444 -40.23 33.85 -13.19
C SER A 444 -41.64 33.53 -12.67
N THR A 445 -41.99 32.24 -12.54
CA THR A 445 -43.31 31.78 -12.09
C THR A 445 -43.25 30.73 -10.98
N TYR A 446 -42.03 30.37 -10.55
CA TYR A 446 -41.74 29.32 -9.57
C TYR A 446 -42.35 27.95 -9.92
N LYS A 447 -42.52 27.65 -11.22
CA LYS A 447 -43.09 26.38 -11.69
C LYS A 447 -42.02 25.38 -12.12
N VAL A 448 -42.20 24.11 -11.78
CA VAL A 448 -41.52 22.98 -12.42
C VAL A 448 -42.45 22.35 -13.44
N ALA A 449 -41.95 22.11 -14.66
CA ALA A 449 -42.71 21.46 -15.73
C ALA A 449 -42.08 20.11 -16.11
N VAL A 450 -42.94 19.09 -16.24
CA VAL A 450 -42.57 17.72 -16.60
C VAL A 450 -43.01 17.44 -18.04
N ASN A 451 -42.05 17.13 -18.90
CA ASN A 451 -42.22 16.96 -20.34
C ASN A 451 -41.57 15.66 -20.82
N TYR A 452 -42.34 14.58 -20.96
CA TYR A 452 -41.84 13.30 -21.47
C TYR A 452 -42.74 12.63 -22.54
N GLY A 453 -43.79 13.32 -23.02
CA GLY A 453 -44.71 12.78 -24.02
C GLY A 453 -45.55 11.59 -23.54
N GLY A 454 -45.70 11.44 -22.22
CA GLY A 454 -46.24 10.26 -21.56
C GLY A 454 -47.66 9.86 -21.96
N GLN A 455 -47.98 8.59 -21.75
CA GLN A 455 -49.30 8.01 -21.95
C GLN A 455 -50.20 8.25 -20.72
N THR A 456 -51.50 8.41 -20.95
CA THR A 456 -52.54 8.32 -19.92
C THR A 456 -52.47 7.00 -19.13
N GLY A 457 -52.76 7.05 -17.84
CA GLY A 457 -52.69 5.88 -16.93
C GLY A 457 -51.43 5.84 -16.07
N TYR A 458 -50.61 6.89 -16.10
CA TYR A 458 -49.52 7.14 -15.14
C TYR A 458 -49.83 8.36 -14.28
N SER A 459 -49.32 8.35 -13.05
CA SER A 459 -49.32 9.46 -12.11
C SER A 459 -47.88 9.91 -11.82
N VAL A 460 -47.67 11.22 -11.76
CA VAL A 460 -46.38 11.89 -11.69
C VAL A 460 -46.29 12.82 -10.48
N ARG A 461 -45.12 12.85 -9.83
CA ARG A 461 -44.76 13.86 -8.82
C ARG A 461 -43.34 14.35 -9.03
N VAL A 462 -43.08 15.60 -8.65
CA VAL A 462 -41.73 16.18 -8.59
C VAL A 462 -41.14 15.95 -7.20
N ARG A 463 -39.83 15.72 -7.15
CA ARG A 463 -39.00 15.69 -5.95
C ARG A 463 -38.02 16.86 -5.99
N TRP A 464 -38.01 17.63 -4.91
CA TRP A 464 -37.12 18.76 -4.65
C TRP A 464 -36.11 18.35 -3.58
N THR A 465 -34.83 18.29 -3.92
CA THR A 465 -33.77 17.88 -2.98
C THR A 465 -32.79 19.04 -2.81
N GLY A 466 -32.96 19.78 -1.73
CA GLY A 466 -32.06 20.83 -1.27
C GLY A 466 -31.76 20.66 0.22
N THR A 467 -31.83 21.74 0.98
CA THR A 467 -31.69 21.77 2.46
C THR A 467 -32.68 20.85 3.16
N THR A 468 -33.84 20.58 2.55
CA THR A 468 -34.75 19.51 2.94
C THR A 468 -35.33 18.86 1.68
N THR A 469 -35.34 17.53 1.66
CA THR A 469 -35.99 16.74 0.59
C THR A 469 -37.50 16.81 0.73
N ARG A 470 -38.20 17.23 -0.32
CA ARG A 470 -39.66 17.33 -0.37
C ARG A 470 -40.19 16.74 -1.68
N ASP A 471 -41.37 16.12 -1.62
CA ASP A 471 -42.13 15.73 -2.81
C ASP A 471 -43.30 16.71 -2.99
N THR A 472 -43.71 16.97 -4.23
CA THR A 472 -44.94 17.70 -4.55
C THR A 472 -46.18 16.82 -4.35
N GLU A 473 -47.36 17.38 -4.58
CA GLU A 473 -48.54 16.58 -4.87
C GLU A 473 -48.31 15.66 -6.08
N THR A 474 -49.14 14.63 -6.21
CA THR A 474 -49.16 13.74 -7.37
C THR A 474 -50.28 14.18 -8.31
N GLN A 475 -49.95 14.33 -9.60
CA GLN A 475 -50.90 14.65 -10.68
C GLN A 475 -50.99 13.46 -11.65
N ASP A 476 -52.14 13.21 -12.27
CA ASP A 476 -52.22 12.25 -13.38
C ASP A 476 -51.65 12.83 -14.69
N VAL A 477 -51.06 11.96 -15.50
CA VAL A 477 -50.45 12.29 -16.79
C VAL A 477 -51.51 12.33 -17.88
N THR A 478 -51.60 13.46 -18.57
CA THR A 478 -52.49 13.65 -19.73
C THR A 478 -51.65 13.62 -21.02
N THR A 479 -51.93 12.68 -21.93
CA THR A 479 -51.18 12.54 -23.19
C THR A 479 -51.11 13.86 -23.95
N GLY A 480 -49.90 14.26 -24.34
CA GLY A 480 -49.65 15.50 -25.09
C GLY A 480 -49.67 16.80 -24.28
N ARG A 481 -49.88 16.76 -22.95
CA ARG A 481 -49.87 17.94 -22.07
C ARG A 481 -48.78 17.84 -21.01
N SER A 482 -48.08 18.95 -20.77
CA SER A 482 -47.13 19.09 -19.65
C SER A 482 -47.86 19.07 -18.30
N ASN A 483 -47.37 18.27 -17.35
CA ASN A 483 -47.71 18.46 -15.93
C ASN A 483 -46.87 19.60 -15.37
N THR A 484 -47.51 20.50 -14.61
CA THR A 484 -46.86 21.70 -14.04
C THR A 484 -47.15 21.78 -12.55
N PHE A 485 -46.10 21.96 -11.76
CA PHE A 485 -46.14 21.97 -10.29
C PHE A 485 -45.68 23.34 -9.79
N ASP A 486 -46.43 23.93 -8.87
CA ASP A 486 -46.07 25.18 -8.22
C ASP A 486 -45.13 24.93 -7.04
N ILE A 487 -43.94 25.54 -7.05
CA ILE A 487 -42.98 25.44 -5.96
C ILE A 487 -43.23 26.58 -4.96
N PRO A 488 -43.49 26.29 -3.68
CA PRO A 488 -43.64 27.32 -2.65
C PRO A 488 -42.39 28.20 -2.56
N SER A 489 -42.58 29.53 -2.55
CA SER A 489 -41.47 30.50 -2.46
C SER A 489 -40.56 30.27 -1.24
N ALA A 490 -41.11 29.76 -0.13
CA ALA A 490 -40.34 29.36 1.04
C ALA A 490 -39.27 28.28 0.74
N TRP A 491 -39.54 27.33 -0.18
CA TRP A 491 -38.56 26.32 -0.58
C TRP A 491 -37.42 26.94 -1.40
N ILE A 492 -37.68 28.04 -2.12
CA ILE A 492 -36.68 28.79 -2.86
C ILE A 492 -35.81 29.60 -1.87
N THR A 493 -36.44 30.37 -0.97
CA THR A 493 -35.73 31.18 0.05
C THR A 493 -34.84 30.34 0.97
N GLU A 494 -35.29 29.15 1.40
CA GLU A 494 -34.48 28.20 2.19
C GLU A 494 -33.17 27.79 1.49
N ASN A 495 -33.19 27.75 0.16
CA ASN A 495 -32.13 27.19 -0.67
C ASN A 495 -31.28 28.25 -1.37
N SER A 496 -31.41 29.53 -1.00
CA SER A 496 -30.55 30.56 -1.58
C SER A 496 -29.07 30.36 -1.21
N GLY A 497 -28.19 30.59 -2.18
CA GLY A 497 -26.77 30.26 -2.14
C GLY A 497 -26.44 28.78 -2.36
N LYS A 498 -27.40 27.94 -2.78
CA LYS A 498 -27.24 26.47 -2.89
C LYS A 498 -27.73 25.91 -4.22
N THR A 499 -27.16 24.76 -4.60
CA THR A 499 -27.70 23.92 -5.67
C THR A 499 -28.82 23.03 -5.13
N VAL A 500 -29.97 23.02 -5.82
CA VAL A 500 -31.07 22.09 -5.61
C VAL A 500 -31.08 21.06 -6.74
N LEU A 501 -31.26 19.80 -6.39
CA LEU A 501 -31.45 18.67 -7.31
C LEU A 501 -32.94 18.39 -7.45
N ILE A 502 -33.50 18.55 -8.65
CA ILE A 502 -34.92 18.40 -8.96
C ILE A 502 -35.10 17.27 -9.97
N ASN A 503 -35.88 16.25 -9.63
CA ASN A 503 -36.29 15.22 -10.59
C ASN A 503 -37.79 14.93 -10.45
N TYR A 504 -38.38 14.18 -11.37
CA TYR A 504 -39.73 13.66 -11.21
C TYR A 504 -39.74 12.14 -11.24
N SER A 505 -40.87 11.57 -10.84
CA SER A 505 -41.04 10.13 -10.77
C SER A 505 -42.46 9.71 -11.11
N ILE A 506 -42.60 8.68 -11.95
CA ILE A 506 -43.89 8.19 -12.48
C ILE A 506 -44.20 6.77 -11.99
N VAL A 507 -45.48 6.45 -11.82
CA VAL A 507 -45.99 5.09 -11.55
C VAL A 507 -47.37 4.96 -12.18
N ARG A 508 -47.80 3.75 -12.56
CA ARG A 508 -49.17 3.53 -13.04
C ARG A 508 -50.19 4.04 -12.02
N THR A 509 -51.22 4.75 -12.47
CA THR A 509 -52.26 5.30 -11.59
C THR A 509 -52.94 4.16 -10.81
N ASN A 510 -53.13 4.34 -9.50
CA ASN A 510 -53.65 3.33 -8.56
C ASN A 510 -52.80 2.03 -8.43
N SER A 511 -51.53 2.02 -8.82
CA SER A 511 -50.62 0.88 -8.64
C SER A 511 -49.70 1.02 -7.42
N SER A 512 -49.30 -0.12 -6.85
CA SER A 512 -48.26 -0.24 -5.81
C SER A 512 -46.86 -0.52 -6.38
N GLU A 513 -46.70 -0.47 -7.71
CA GLU A 513 -45.41 -0.58 -8.39
C GLU A 513 -44.36 0.46 -7.91
N GLN A 514 -43.08 0.11 -8.04
CA GLN A 514 -41.99 1.07 -7.83
C GLN A 514 -42.05 2.21 -8.85
N ARG A 515 -41.73 3.42 -8.40
CA ARG A 515 -41.70 4.61 -9.25
C ARG A 515 -40.47 4.59 -10.18
N ILE A 516 -40.69 4.95 -11.43
CA ILE A 516 -39.66 5.15 -12.45
C ILE A 516 -39.17 6.60 -12.37
N PHE A 517 -37.85 6.84 -12.41
CA PHE A 517 -37.24 8.13 -12.13
C PHE A 517 -36.77 8.86 -13.40
N SER A 518 -36.87 10.20 -13.39
CA SER A 518 -36.25 11.05 -14.40
C SER A 518 -34.78 11.34 -14.10
N GLN A 519 -34.06 11.78 -15.15
CA GLN A 519 -32.84 12.56 -14.99
C GLN A 519 -33.07 13.79 -14.07
N VAL A 520 -31.98 14.29 -13.49
CA VAL A 520 -31.96 15.32 -12.45
C VAL A 520 -31.64 16.69 -13.07
N LEU A 521 -32.58 17.63 -12.99
CA LEU A 521 -32.28 19.05 -13.18
C LEU A 521 -31.49 19.56 -11.96
N ARG A 522 -30.44 20.34 -12.19
CA ARG A 522 -29.67 21.00 -11.13
C ARG A 522 -29.87 22.51 -11.27
N VAL A 523 -30.35 23.18 -10.22
CA VAL A 523 -30.70 24.61 -10.22
C VAL A 523 -29.99 25.30 -9.07
N ASN A 524 -29.36 26.45 -9.33
CA ASN A 524 -28.75 27.28 -8.28
C ASN A 524 -29.71 28.41 -7.90
N PHE A 525 -29.77 28.74 -6.61
CA PHE A 525 -30.63 29.78 -6.02
C PHE A 525 -29.83 30.72 -5.11
#